data_AF-A0A651HNZ2-F1
#
_entry.id   AF-A0A651HNZ2-F1
#
_cell.length_a   1.000
_cell.length_b   1.000
_cell.length_c   1.000
_cell.angle_alpha   90.00
_cell.angle_beta   90.00
_cell.angle_gamma   90.00
#
_symmetry.space_group_name_H-M   'P 1'
#
loop_
_entity.id
_entity.type
_entity.pdbx_description
1 polymer ?
#
loop_
_entity_poly.entity_id
_entity_poly.type
_entity_poly.pdbx_seq_one_letter_code
_entity_poly.pdbx_strand_id
1 'polypeptide(L)'
;MAFAYGAAIFLSASLFLFYGLLCLFSDGMEAEFERFGLSRYRRLTGSLEVLGAVGLVVGIFVTEVILAASAGLALLMVLGIITRIRVRDSFLETLPAGILLLVNLFIFFYAWDMVRAL
;
A
#
# COMPACT_ATOMS: atom_id res chain seq x y z
N MET A 1 16.43 -15.40 0.72
CA MET A 1 15.36 -14.48 0.25
C MET A 1 14.03 -14.67 0.98
N ALA A 2 13.63 -15.89 1.37
CA ALA A 2 12.37 -16.14 2.08
C ALA A 2 12.16 -15.29 3.35
N PHE A 3 13.20 -15.10 4.18
CA PHE A 3 13.12 -14.22 5.36
C PHE A 3 12.78 -12.77 4.99
N ALA A 4 13.46 -12.21 3.97
CA ALA A 4 13.22 -10.85 3.50
C ALA A 4 11.80 -10.69 2.93
N TYR A 5 11.30 -11.70 2.24
CA TYR A 5 9.92 -11.73 1.74
C TYR A 5 8.89 -11.71 2.89
N GLY A 6 9.05 -12.57 3.89
CA GLY A 6 8.18 -12.57 5.08
C GLY A 6 8.24 -11.25 5.86
N ALA A 7 9.44 -10.69 6.03
CA ALA A 7 9.62 -9.39 6.66
C ALA A 7 8.96 -8.24 5.86
N ALA A 8 9.05 -8.27 4.53
CA ALA A 8 8.40 -7.29 3.66
C ALA A 8 6.87 -7.36 3.77
N ILE A 9 6.29 -8.57 3.77
CA ILE A 9 4.85 -8.77 3.99
C ILE A 9 4.43 -8.20 5.34
N PHE A 10 5.13 -8.56 6.42
CA PHE A 10 4.81 -8.09 7.76
C PHE A 10 4.90 -6.56 7.88
N LEU A 11 5.97 -5.96 7.33
CA LEU A 11 6.17 -4.52 7.31
C LEU A 11 5.06 -3.82 6.52
N SER A 12 4.80 -4.27 5.29
CA SER A 12 3.77 -3.69 4.41
C SER A 12 2.39 -3.79 5.06
N ALA A 13 1.99 -4.98 5.52
CA ALA A 13 0.70 -5.18 6.16
C ALA A 13 0.52 -4.30 7.40
N SER A 14 1.54 -4.20 8.26
CA SER A 14 1.46 -3.35 9.46
C SER A 14 1.32 -1.87 9.12
N LEU A 15 2.12 -1.37 8.17
CA LEU A 15 2.09 0.02 7.76
C LEU A 15 0.79 0.39 7.05
N PHE A 16 0.29 -0.44 6.13
CA PHE A 16 -0.96 -0.18 5.43
C PHE A 16 -2.19 -0.34 6.31
N LEU A 17 -2.15 -1.22 7.31
CA LEU A 17 -3.19 -1.25 8.33
C LEU A 17 -3.22 0.05 9.13
N PHE A 18 -2.04 0.55 9.54
CA PHE A 18 -1.93 1.81 10.26
C PHE A 18 -2.38 3.01 9.42
N TYR A 19 -1.83 3.19 8.21
CA TYR A 19 -2.21 4.28 7.30
C TYR A 19 -3.67 4.20 6.86
N GLY A 20 -4.18 3.00 6.58
CA GLY A 20 -5.57 2.81 6.21
C GLY A 20 -6.52 3.20 7.33
N LEU A 21 -6.20 2.85 8.58
CA LEU A 21 -6.97 3.30 9.75
C LEU A 21 -6.86 4.82 9.97
N LEU A 22 -5.68 5.42 9.78
CA LEU A 22 -5.52 6.87 9.83
C LEU A 22 -6.38 7.56 8.75
N CYS A 23 -6.38 7.04 7.51
CA CYS A 23 -7.22 7.53 6.43
C CYS A 23 -8.71 7.48 6.82
N LEU A 24 -9.15 6.49 7.58
CA LEU A 24 -10.56 6.34 7.98
C LEU A 24 -10.94 7.25 9.15
N PHE A 25 -10.06 7.40 10.15
CA PHE A 25 -10.44 7.95 11.45
C PHE A 25 -9.69 9.21 11.91
N SER A 26 -8.61 9.62 11.24
CA SER A 26 -7.79 10.76 11.67
C SER A 26 -8.17 12.07 10.99
N ASP A 27 -8.37 13.12 11.79
CA ASP A 27 -8.57 14.50 11.32
C ASP A 27 -7.37 15.03 10.51
N GLY A 28 -6.15 14.56 10.83
CA GLY A 28 -4.95 14.95 10.08
C GLY A 28 -4.97 14.45 8.64
N MET A 29 -5.45 13.23 8.41
CA MET A 29 -5.62 12.70 7.06
C MET A 29 -6.81 13.33 6.33
N GLU A 30 -7.83 13.79 7.06
CA GLU A 30 -8.91 14.57 6.47
C GLU A 30 -8.39 15.86 5.84
N ALA A 31 -7.57 16.63 6.57
CA ALA A 31 -6.93 17.82 6.06
C ALA A 31 -5.98 17.55 4.87
N GLU A 32 -5.20 16.46 4.89
CA GLU A 32 -4.36 16.05 3.74
C GLU A 32 -5.23 15.77 2.49
N PHE A 33 -6.31 15.00 2.63
CA PHE A 33 -7.19 14.67 1.50
C PHE A 33 -7.97 15.88 0.97
N GLU A 34 -8.29 16.86 1.82
CA GLU A 34 -8.82 18.16 1.40
C GLU A 34 -7.79 18.94 0.58
N ARG A 35 -6.54 19.03 1.05
CA ARG A 35 -5.44 19.67 0.29
C ARG A 35 -5.23 19.00 -1.07
N PHE A 36 -5.39 17.69 -1.14
CA PHE A 36 -5.30 16.92 -2.39
C PHE A 36 -6.49 17.12 -3.33
N GLY A 37 -7.60 17.72 -2.87
CA GLY A 37 -8.85 17.79 -3.63
C GLY A 37 -9.55 16.43 -3.79
N LEU A 38 -9.29 15.50 -2.88
CA LEU A 38 -9.73 14.10 -2.95
C LEU A 38 -10.55 13.66 -1.73
N SER A 39 -11.12 14.57 -0.93
CA SER A 39 -11.86 14.25 0.31
C SER A 39 -12.89 13.13 0.16
N ARG A 40 -13.61 13.09 -0.98
CA ARG A 40 -14.59 12.03 -1.31
C ARG A 40 -13.98 10.63 -1.43
N TYR A 41 -12.70 10.52 -1.76
CA TYR A 41 -11.99 9.27 -1.95
C TYR A 41 -11.25 8.81 -0.69
N ARG A 42 -11.14 9.65 0.36
CA ARG A 42 -10.46 9.33 1.62
C ARG A 42 -10.85 7.96 2.17
N ARG A 43 -12.17 7.74 2.36
CA ARG A 43 -12.67 6.48 2.91
C ARG A 43 -12.41 5.30 2.00
N LEU A 44 -12.54 5.49 0.68
CA LEU A 44 -12.25 4.45 -0.30
C LEU A 44 -10.77 4.05 -0.23
N THR A 45 -9.85 5.02 -0.24
CA THR A 45 -8.41 4.77 -0.13
C THR A 45 -8.09 4.03 1.16
N GLY A 46 -8.57 4.52 2.31
CA GLY A 46 -8.32 3.86 3.60
C GLY A 46 -8.88 2.44 3.68
N SER A 47 -10.09 2.20 3.15
CA SER A 47 -10.66 0.86 3.08
C SER A 47 -9.86 -0.08 2.16
N LEU A 48 -9.36 0.41 1.03
CA LEU A 48 -8.53 -0.39 0.12
C LEU A 48 -7.15 -0.69 0.72
N GLU A 49 -6.56 0.25 1.48
CA GLU A 49 -5.30 0.01 2.20
C GLU A 49 -5.49 -1.06 3.28
N VAL A 50 -6.55 -0.97 4.08
CA VAL A 50 -6.88 -2.01 5.08
C VAL A 50 -7.17 -3.36 4.41
N LEU A 51 -7.94 -3.37 3.33
CA LEU A 51 -8.24 -4.59 2.58
C LEU A 51 -6.96 -5.22 2.01
N GLY A 52 -6.06 -4.41 1.46
CA GLY A 52 -4.76 -4.86 0.97
C GLY A 52 -3.89 -5.42 2.09
N ALA A 53 -3.83 -4.75 3.25
CA ALA A 53 -3.09 -5.23 4.41
C ALA A 53 -3.62 -6.58 4.91
N VAL A 54 -4.94 -6.73 5.04
CA VAL A 54 -5.58 -8.01 5.40
C VAL A 54 -5.31 -9.06 4.32
N GLY A 55 -5.40 -8.68 3.05
CA GLY A 55 -5.09 -9.55 1.91
C GLY A 55 -3.66 -10.07 1.94
N LEU A 56 -2.68 -9.25 2.30
CA LEU A 56 -1.29 -9.69 2.48
C LEU A 56 -1.14 -10.74 3.59
N VAL A 57 -1.86 -10.59 4.71
CA VAL A 57 -1.82 -11.56 5.83
C VAL A 57 -2.53 -12.86 5.45
N VAL A 58 -3.73 -12.78 4.88
CA VAL A 58 -4.51 -13.95 4.45
C VAL A 58 -3.80 -14.68 3.31
N GLY A 59 -3.16 -13.93 2.41
CA GLY A 59 -2.45 -14.48 1.26
C GLY A 59 -1.21 -15.31 1.61
N ILE A 60 -0.75 -15.30 2.86
CA ILE A 60 0.29 -16.24 3.33
C ILE A 60 -0.14 -17.70 3.07
N PHE A 61 -1.45 -17.98 3.06
CA PHE A 61 -2.01 -19.30 2.76
C PHE A 61 -2.37 -19.50 1.28
N VAL A 62 -2.50 -18.42 0.50
CA VAL A 62 -2.97 -18.43 -0.90
C VAL A 62 -2.21 -17.37 -1.70
N THR A 63 -1.22 -17.80 -2.49
CA THR A 63 -0.27 -16.90 -3.17
C THR A 63 -0.94 -15.94 -4.16
N GLU A 64 -2.04 -16.35 -4.79
CA GLU A 64 -2.84 -15.52 -5.69
C GLU A 64 -3.44 -14.31 -4.96
N VAL A 65 -3.76 -14.44 -3.67
CA VAL A 65 -4.24 -13.33 -2.84
C VAL A 65 -3.11 -12.35 -2.54
N ILE A 66 -1.87 -12.82 -2.32
CA ILE A 66 -0.71 -11.92 -2.18
C ILE A 66 -0.51 -11.11 -3.46
N LEU A 67 -0.61 -11.76 -4.63
CA LEU A 67 -0.48 -11.06 -5.92
C LEU A 67 -1.52 -9.94 -6.05
N ALA A 68 -2.79 -10.23 -5.79
CA ALA A 68 -3.85 -9.23 -5.85
C ALA A 68 -3.64 -8.10 -4.83
N ALA A 69 -3.31 -8.43 -3.58
CA ALA A 69 -3.13 -7.46 -2.50
C ALA A 69 -1.92 -6.54 -2.73
N SER A 70 -0.75 -7.12 -3.05
CA SER A 70 0.47 -6.36 -3.31
C SER A 70 0.35 -5.48 -4.57
N ALA A 71 -0.30 -5.97 -5.63
CA ALA A 71 -0.58 -5.16 -6.81
C ALA A 71 -1.54 -3.99 -6.51
N GLY A 72 -2.60 -4.24 -5.75
CA GLY A 72 -3.55 -3.21 -5.34
C GLY A 72 -2.90 -2.12 -4.49
N LEU A 73 -2.10 -2.51 -3.50
CA LEU A 73 -1.34 -1.58 -2.65
C LEU A 73 -0.29 -0.80 -3.46
N ALA A 74 0.44 -1.47 -4.37
CA ALA A 74 1.37 -0.80 -5.27
C ALA A 74 0.65 0.25 -6.15
N LEU A 75 -0.52 -0.08 -6.69
CA LEU A 75 -1.33 0.85 -7.47
C LEU A 75 -1.76 2.08 -6.63
N LEU A 76 -2.20 1.86 -5.39
CA LEU A 76 -2.52 2.97 -4.47
C LEU A 76 -1.31 3.87 -4.21
N MET A 77 -0.11 3.30 -4.06
CA MET A 77 1.11 4.10 -3.88
C MET A 77 1.48 4.89 -5.13
N VAL A 78 1.30 4.35 -6.33
CA VAL A 78 1.46 5.12 -7.57
C VAL A 78 0.49 6.31 -7.60
N LEU A 79 -0.79 6.08 -7.28
CA LEU A 79 -1.78 7.15 -7.21
C LEU A 79 -1.45 8.19 -6.12
N GLY A 80 -0.93 7.74 -4.98
CA GLY A 80 -0.47 8.60 -3.89
C GLY A 80 0.71 9.48 -4.32
N ILE A 81 1.72 8.90 -4.98
CA ILE A 81 2.87 9.65 -5.53
C ILE A 81 2.40 10.69 -6.54
N ILE A 82 1.54 10.31 -7.49
CA ILE A 82 1.00 11.23 -8.50
C ILE A 82 0.27 12.40 -7.81
N THR A 83 -0.53 12.10 -6.78
CA THR A 83 -1.27 13.10 -6.01
C THR A 83 -0.32 14.07 -5.30
N ARG A 84 0.70 13.56 -4.62
CA ARG A 84 1.71 14.37 -3.92
C ARG A 84 2.51 15.26 -4.88
N ILE A 85 2.89 14.73 -6.04
CA ILE A 85 3.56 15.53 -7.10
C ILE A 85 2.64 16.65 -7.60
N ARG A 86 1.34 16.38 -7.80
CA ARG A 86 0.37 17.38 -8.27
C ARG A 86 0.19 18.56 -7.32
N VAL A 87 0.17 18.30 -6.02
CA VAL A 87 0.11 19.36 -5.00
C VAL A 87 1.49 19.97 -4.68
N ARG A 88 2.54 19.53 -5.37
CA ARG A 88 3.92 19.99 -5.22
C ARG A 88 4.50 19.75 -3.83
N ASP A 89 4.13 18.64 -3.20
CA ASP A 89 4.80 18.15 -2.00
C ASP A 89 6.30 17.96 -2.30
N SER A 90 7.12 18.10 -1.26
CA SER A 90 8.55 17.88 -1.35
C SER A 90 8.90 16.41 -1.62
N PHE A 91 10.14 16.16 -2.04
CA PHE A 91 10.64 14.80 -2.23
C PHE A 91 10.53 13.95 -0.95
N LEU A 92 10.77 14.56 0.21
CA LEU A 92 10.71 13.88 1.50
C LEU A 92 9.29 13.46 1.87
N GLU A 93 8.28 14.25 1.53
CA GLU A 93 6.87 13.91 1.77
C GLU A 93 6.37 12.83 0.81
N THR A 94 6.96 12.72 -0.39
CA THR A 94 6.63 11.68 -1.37
C THR A 94 7.37 10.37 -1.11
N LEU A 95 8.50 10.43 -0.40
CA LEU A 95 9.39 9.30 -0.13
C LEU A 95 8.69 8.08 0.50
N PRO A 96 7.79 8.23 1.52
CA PRO A 96 7.12 7.08 2.12
C PRO A 96 6.32 6.27 1.11
N ALA A 97 5.57 6.93 0.22
CA ALA A 97 4.80 6.26 -0.82
C ALA A 97 5.73 5.57 -1.84
N GLY A 98 6.86 6.19 -2.19
CA GLY A 98 7.88 5.58 -3.04
C GLY A 98 8.50 4.32 -2.44
N ILE A 99 8.86 4.34 -1.16
CA ILE A 99 9.43 3.18 -0.47
C ILE A 99 8.40 2.05 -0.40
N LEU A 100 7.16 2.36 0.01
CA LEU A 100 6.10 1.36 0.10
C LEU A 100 5.70 0.77 -1.26
N LEU A 101 5.79 1.56 -2.34
CA LEU A 101 5.64 1.06 -3.70
C LEU A 101 6.68 -0.03 -4.00
N LEU A 102 7.96 0.26 -3.75
CA LEU A 102 9.05 -0.70 -4.01
C LEU A 102 8.90 -1.98 -3.17
N VAL A 103 8.49 -1.84 -1.91
CA VAL A 103 8.23 -3.00 -1.03
C VAL A 103 7.11 -3.88 -1.61
N ASN A 104 5.99 -3.29 -2.04
CA ASN A 104 4.90 -4.08 -2.62
C ASN A 104 5.24 -4.68 -3.97
N LEU A 105 6.01 -3.98 -4.82
CA LEU A 105 6.50 -4.56 -6.07
C LEU A 105 7.43 -5.76 -5.81
N PHE A 106 8.31 -5.65 -4.81
CA PHE A 106 9.17 -6.77 -4.40
C PHE A 106 8.33 -7.98 -3.96
N ILE A 107 7.30 -7.76 -3.13
CA ILE A 107 6.37 -8.83 -2.70
C ILE A 107 5.68 -9.46 -3.93
N PHE A 108 5.15 -8.62 -4.83
CA PHE A 108 4.43 -9.07 -6.02
C PHE A 108 5.29 -9.95 -6.91
N PHE A 109 6.49 -9.49 -7.28
CA PHE A 109 7.37 -10.24 -8.18
C PHE A 109 7.86 -11.54 -7.53
N TYR A 110 8.16 -11.53 -6.24
CA TYR A 110 8.54 -12.76 -5.54
C TYR A 110 7.40 -13.79 -5.53
N ALA A 111 6.17 -13.35 -5.22
CA ALA A 111 4.98 -14.21 -5.26
C ALA A 111 4.69 -14.73 -6.68
N TRP A 112 4.92 -13.91 -7.69
CA TRP A 112 4.68 -14.25 -9.10
C TRP A 112 5.60 -15.37 -9.58
N ASP A 113 6.87 -15.31 -9.21
CA ASP A 113 7.85 -16.35 -9.51
C ASP A 113 7.49 -17.68 -8.83
N MET A 114 6.94 -17.64 -7.61
CA MET A 114 6.46 -18.85 -6.92
C MET A 114 5.30 -19.51 -7.66
N VAL A 115 4.33 -18.74 -8.15
CA VAL A 115 3.17 -19.28 -8.91
C VAL A 115 3.61 -19.86 -10.26
N ARG A 116 4.57 -19.22 -10.95
CA ARG A 116 5.07 -19.70 -12.24
C ARG A 116 5.92 -20.99 -12.15
N ALA A 117 6.43 -21.31 -10.98
CA ALA A 117 7.27 -22.49 -10.75
C ALA A 117 6.49 -23.77 -10.41
N LEU A 118 5.15 -23.66 -10.25
CA LEU A 118 4.21 -24.76 -10.05
C LEU A 118 3.67 -25.28 -11.38
#